data_AF-A0A060UZP2-F1
#
_entry.id   AF-A0A060UZP2-F1
#
_cell.length_a   1.000
_cell.length_b   1.000
_cell.length_c   1.000
_cell.angle_alpha   90.00
_cell.angle_beta   90.00
_cell.angle_gamma   90.00
#
_symmetry.space_group_name_H-M   'P 1'
#
loop_
_entity.id
_entity.type
_entity.pdbx_description
1 polymer ?
#
loop_
_entity_poly.entity_id
_entity_poly.type
_entity_poly.pdbx_seq_one_letter_code
_entity_poly.pdbx_strand_id
1 'polypeptide(L)' 'MSSHQIIKKGPVIGQYENRPIYEYLVYSDGRVIEFAHVVRAERDGQFMLSKLANDECLVSHGLVYRRDGCAEPGCLTEH' A
#
# COMPACT_ATOMS: atom_id res chain seq x y z
N MET A 1 -6.57 3.22 21.02
CA MET A 1 -7.11 3.34 19.64
C MET A 1 -5.93 3.27 18.69
N SER A 2 -5.75 2.17 17.97
CA SER A 2 -4.56 1.98 17.12
C SER A 2 -4.71 2.80 15.83
N SER A 3 -4.09 3.97 15.80
CA SER A 3 -3.98 4.81 14.60
C SER A 3 -3.28 4.02 13.50
N HIS A 4 -3.95 3.79 12.37
CA HIS A 4 -3.36 3.25 11.13
C HIS A 4 -2.86 4.41 10.26
N GLN A 5 -1.94 5.22 10.77
CA GLN A 5 -1.44 6.39 10.07
C GLN A 5 -0.20 6.03 9.25
N ILE A 6 -0.12 6.49 8.00
CA ILE A 6 1.12 6.39 7.22
C ILE A 6 2.14 7.37 7.80
N ILE A 7 3.27 6.85 8.29
CA ILE A 7 4.34 7.64 8.91
C ILE A 7 5.57 7.82 8.02
N LYS A 8 5.75 6.92 7.03
CA LYS A 8 6.84 7.01 6.05
C LYS A 8 6.35 6.56 4.67
N LYS A 9 6.92 7.17 3.64
CA LYS A 9 6.68 6.84 2.24
C LYS A 9 8.02 6.58 1.56
N GLY A 10 8.08 5.56 0.70
CA GLY A 10 9.24 5.22 -0.10
C GLY A 10 9.50 6.22 -1.24
N PRO A 11 10.42 5.91 -2.17
CA PRO A 11 10.64 6.73 -3.36
C PRO A 11 9.38 6.80 -4.23
N VAL A 12 9.24 7.90 -4.97
CA VAL A 12 8.19 8.03 -5.99
C VAL A 12 8.65 7.30 -7.25
N ILE A 13 7.89 6.28 -7.65
CA ILE A 13 8.21 5.44 -8.82
C ILE A 13 7.31 5.74 -10.04
N GLY A 14 6.32 6.60 -9.86
CA GLY A 14 5.41 7.00 -10.92
C GLY A 14 4.33 7.95 -10.44
N GLN A 15 3.37 8.22 -11.33
CA GLN A 15 2.20 9.03 -11.02
C GLN A 15 0.95 8.42 -11.64
N TYR A 16 -0.17 8.52 -10.92
CA TYR A 16 -1.50 8.12 -11.41
C TYR A 16 -2.51 9.17 -10.99
N GLU A 17 -3.29 9.68 -11.94
CA GLU A 17 -4.27 10.75 -11.73
C GLU A 17 -3.69 11.98 -10.97
N ASN A 18 -2.49 12.42 -11.37
CA ASN A 18 -1.73 13.51 -10.72
C ASN A 18 -1.37 13.25 -9.25
N ARG A 19 -1.39 12.00 -8.80
CA ARG A 19 -0.92 11.60 -7.46
C ARG A 19 0.36 10.78 -7.56
N PRO A 20 1.34 10.99 -6.66
CA PRO A 20 2.54 10.18 -6.62
C PRO A 20 2.22 8.73 -6.26
N ILE A 21 2.82 7.79 -6.98
CA ILE A 21 2.90 6.39 -6.60
C ILE A 21 4.19 6.21 -5.83
N TYR A 22 4.08 5.83 -4.56
CA TYR A 22 5.23 5.51 -3.73
C TYR A 22 5.49 4.01 -3.83
N GLU A 23 6.77 3.62 -3.90
CA GLU A 23 7.16 2.20 -3.96
C GLU A 23 6.65 1.40 -2.75
N TYR A 24 6.72 1.99 -1.56
CA TYR A 24 6.20 1.41 -0.33
C TYR A 24 5.65 2.47 0.62
N LEU A 25 4.80 2.05 1.57
CA LEU A 25 4.27 2.86 2.66
C LEU A 25 4.49 2.13 3.99
N VAL A 26 4.84 2.88 5.03
CA VAL A 26 5.01 2.35 6.39
C VAL A 26 3.95 2.97 7.30
N TYR A 27 3.18 2.12 7.96
CA TYR A 27 2.19 2.51 8.96
C TYR A 27 2.80 2.65 10.35
N SER A 28 2.16 3.42 11.22
CA SER A 28 2.57 3.67 12.60
C SER A 28 2.65 2.42 13.48
N ASP A 29 1.98 1.34 13.10
CA ASP A 29 2.06 0.04 13.79
C ASP A 29 3.18 -0.87 13.25
N GLY A 30 3.99 -0.39 12.32
CA GLY A 30 5.13 -1.12 11.75
C GLY A 30 4.82 -1.90 10.48
N ARG A 31 3.55 -2.04 10.07
CA ARG A 31 3.21 -2.64 8.77
C ARG A 31 3.82 -1.87 7.61
N VAL A 32 4.46 -2.62 6.72
CA VAL A 32 4.93 -2.12 5.42
C VAL A 32 4.05 -2.73 4.33
N ILE A 33 3.65 -1.90 3.38
CA ILE A 33 2.92 -2.31 2.18
C ILE A 33 3.66 -1.77 0.96
N GLU A 34 3.69 -2.55 -0.12
CA GLU A 34 4.39 -2.22 -1.35
C GLU A 34 3.41 -1.99 -2.49
N PHE A 35 3.74 -1.10 -3.41
CA PHE A 35 2.88 -0.84 -4.56
C PHE A 35 2.75 -2.11 -5.42
N ALA A 36 1.52 -2.51 -5.69
CA ALA A 36 1.24 -3.68 -6.51
C ALA A 36 0.83 -3.25 -7.92
N HIS A 37 -0.28 -2.55 -8.04
CA HIS A 37 -0.83 -2.11 -9.32
C HIS A 37 -1.86 -0.98 -9.14
N VAL A 38 -2.35 -0.45 -10.26
CA VAL A 38 -3.50 0.48 -10.26
C VAL A 38 -4.74 -0.22 -10.77
N VAL A 39 -5.87 0.02 -10.11
CA VAL A 39 -7.20 -0.36 -10.57
C VAL A 39 -7.98 0.88 -10.96
N ARG A 40 -8.66 0.82 -12.11
CA ARG A 40 -9.59 1.88 -12.50
C ARG A 40 -10.91 1.67 -11.79
N ALA A 41 -11.56 2.77 -11.40
CA ALA A 41 -12.93 2.71 -10.97
C ALA A 41 -13.82 2.20 -12.12
N GLU A 42 -14.89 1.48 -11.78
CA GLU A 42 -15.96 1.16 -12.71
C GLU A 42 -16.67 2.45 -13.16
N ARG A 43 -17.56 2.36 -14.16
CA ARG A 43 -18.25 3.55 -14.75
C ARG A 43 -19.01 4.41 -13.73
N ASP A 44 -19.32 3.87 -12.56
CA ASP A 44 -20.02 4.56 -11.46
C ASP A 44 -19.07 5.15 -10.39
N GLY A 45 -17.75 5.09 -10.61
CA GLY A 45 -16.75 5.57 -9.63
C GLY A 45 -16.47 4.58 -8.49
N GLN A 46 -17.12 3.41 -8.50
CA GLN A 46 -16.91 2.35 -7.50
C GLN A 46 -15.71 1.48 -7.85
N PHE A 47 -14.96 1.07 -6.82
CA PHE A 47 -13.88 0.08 -6.96
C PHE A 47 -14.40 -1.30 -6.53
N MET A 48 -14.25 -2.30 -7.40
CA MET A 48 -14.59 -3.69 -7.06
C MET A 48 -13.54 -4.28 -6.13
N LEU A 49 -13.74 -4.12 -4.81
CA LEU A 49 -12.85 -4.67 -3.79
C LEU A 49 -12.73 -6.20 -3.85
N SER A 50 -13.74 -6.91 -4.36
CA SER A 50 -13.72 -8.36 -4.57
C SER A 50 -12.68 -8.83 -5.60
N LYS A 51 -12.09 -7.91 -6.39
CA LYS A 51 -11.01 -8.22 -7.32
C LYS A 51 -9.61 -8.15 -6.68
N LEU A 52 -9.50 -7.63 -5.46
CA LEU A 52 -8.25 -7.58 -4.73
C LEU A 52 -7.90 -8.96 -4.18
N ALA A 53 -6.62 -9.33 -4.25
CA ALA A 53 -6.13 -10.50 -3.53
C ALA A 53 -6.24 -10.29 -2.01
N ASN A 54 -6.18 -11.38 -1.23
CA ASN A 54 -6.34 -11.32 0.24
C ASN A 54 -5.28 -10.46 0.94
N ASP A 55 -4.12 -10.33 0.31
CA ASP A 55 -2.95 -9.55 0.73
C ASP A 55 -2.92 -8.15 0.12
N GLU A 56 -3.87 -7.80 -0.75
CA GLU A 56 -3.96 -6.50 -1.39
C GLU A 56 -4.95 -5.56 -0.68
N CYS A 57 -4.65 -4.28 -0.74
CA CYS A 57 -5.41 -3.22 -0.10
C CYS A 57 -5.46 -1.99 -1.01
N LEU A 58 -6.65 -1.42 -1.19
CA LEU A 58 -6.83 -0.13 -1.85
C LEU A 58 -6.51 0.99 -0.87
N VAL A 59 -5.43 1.74 -1.10
CA VAL A 59 -4.97 2.79 -0.18
C VAL A 59 -5.52 4.17 -0.55
N SER A 60 -5.66 4.44 -1.85
CA SER A 60 -6.18 5.72 -2.36
C SER A 60 -6.60 5.57 -3.81
N HIS A 61 -7.81 6.00 -4.19
CA HIS A 61 -8.27 6.22 -5.57
C HIS A 61 -7.55 5.37 -6.64
N GLY A 62 -7.77 4.06 -6.61
CA GLY A 62 -7.19 3.13 -7.58
C GLY A 62 -5.78 2.60 -7.29
N LEU A 63 -5.05 3.17 -6.34
CA LEU A 63 -3.73 2.67 -5.93
C LEU A 63 -3.87 1.45 -5.02
N VAL A 64 -3.45 0.30 -5.52
CA VAL A 64 -3.44 -0.96 -4.80
C VAL A 64 -2.02 -1.24 -4.30
N TYR A 65 -1.94 -1.55 -3.02
CA TYR A 65 -0.71 -1.99 -2.38
C TYR A 65 -0.91 -3.39 -1.83
N ARG A 66 0.14 -4.18 -1.86
CA ARG A 66 0.18 -5.51 -1.27
C ARG A 66 0.89 -5.43 0.07
N ARG A 67 0.36 -6.13 1.07
CA ARG A 67 1.10 -6.43 2.30
C ARG A 67 2.18 -7.41 1.92
N ASP A 68 3.43 -7.02 2.12
CA ASP A 68 4.50 -7.95 1.85
C ASP A 68 4.33 -9.15 2.79
N GLY A 69 4.17 -10.32 2.18
CA GLY A 69 3.99 -11.58 2.89
C GLY A 69 5.33 -11.99 3.49
N CYS A 70 5.63 -11.43 4.67
CA CYS A 70 6.83 -11.61 5.51
C CYS A 70 8.01 -10.66 5.25
N ALA A 71 8.26 -9.81 6.24
CA ALA A 71 9.53 -9.94 6.96
C ALA A 71 9.19 -10.01 8.45
N GLU A 72 9.71 -11.03 9.13
CA GLU A 72 9.58 -11.23 10.57
C GLU A 72 9.93 -9.96 11.37
N PRO A 73 9.51 -9.81 12.64
CA PRO A 73 10.19 -8.88 13.55
C PRO A 73 11.63 -9.38 13.76
N GLY A 74 12.51 -9.08 12.81
CA GLY A 74 13.83 -9.70 12.72
C GLY A 74 14.84 -8.98 11.82
N CYS A 75 14.50 -7.84 11.22
CA CYS A 75 15.52 -6.95 10.67
C CYS A 75 16.12 -6.09 11.80
N LEU A 76 16.80 -6.76 12.72
CA LEU A 76 17.92 -6.19 13.47
C LEU A 76 19.09 -7.15 13.27
N THR A 77 19.89 -6.84 12.27
CA THR A 77 21.29 -7.24 12.22
C THR A 77 22.01 -6.70 13.47
N GLU A 78 22.91 -7.52 14.02
CA GLU A 78 23.99 -7.20 14.98
C GLU A 78 23.66 -7.24 16.49
N HIS A 79 23.98 -8.38 17.14
CA HIS A 79 25.10 -8.52 18.10
C HIS A 79 25.46 -10.00 18.33
#